data_AF-A0A3D5VCF1-F1
#
_entry.id   AF-A0A3D5VCF1-F1
#
_cell.length_a   1.000
_cell.length_b   1.000
_cell.length_c   1.000
_cell.angle_alpha   90.00
_cell.angle_beta   90.00
_cell.angle_gamma   90.00
#
_symmetry.space_group_name_H-M   'P 1'
#
loop_
_entity.id
_entity.type
_entity.pdbx_description
1 polymer ?
#
loop_
_entity_poly.entity_id
_entity_poly.type
_entity_poly.pdbx_seq_one_letter_code
_entity_poly.pdbx_strand_id
1 'polypeptide(L)'
;MAGLIVMLTKDDKTVANACNLFNQIKTCPLHGVGFKDIGLRYTEMQKLATAIKKSGKKFYFEIVSTEDAEKSVQKGLKLGADAIMGGKFNA
;
A
#
# COMPACT_ATOMS: atom_id res chain seq x y z
N MET A 1 3.81 -1.98 -22.58
CA MET A 1 3.79 -3.23 -21.78
C MET A 1 2.91 -2.99 -20.56
N ALA A 2 1.93 -3.85 -20.28
CA ALA A 2 1.05 -3.70 -19.11
C ALA A 2 1.66 -4.39 -17.88
N GLY A 3 1.50 -3.80 -16.68
CA GLY A 3 1.98 -4.37 -15.41
C GLY A 3 0.83 -4.56 -14.42
N LEU A 4 0.78 -5.73 -13.78
CA LEU A 4 -0.21 -6.03 -12.74
C LEU A 4 0.28 -5.51 -11.38
N ILE A 5 -0.56 -4.72 -10.71
CA ILE A 5 -0.40 -4.34 -9.30
C ILE A 5 -1.39 -5.18 -8.49
N VAL A 6 -0.86 -6.00 -7.58
CA VAL A 6 -1.70 -6.76 -6.65
C VAL A 6 -2.00 -5.90 -5.43
N MET A 7 -3.26 -5.50 -5.28
CA MET A 7 -3.73 -4.75 -4.10
C MET A 7 -4.18 -5.72 -3.01
N LEU A 8 -3.60 -5.60 -1.82
CA LEU A 8 -3.90 -6.45 -0.66
C LEU A 8 -5.16 -5.96 0.07
N THR A 9 -6.28 -5.94 -0.65
CA THR A 9 -7.52 -5.30 -0.21
C THR A 9 -8.75 -6.19 -0.37
N LYS A 10 -9.78 -5.91 0.42
CA LYS A 10 -11.14 -6.45 0.32
C LYS A 10 -12.13 -5.38 0.77
N ASP A 11 -13.25 -5.24 0.07
CA ASP A 11 -14.31 -4.26 0.40
C ASP A 11 -13.74 -2.84 0.58
N ASP A 12 -12.87 -2.44 -0.36
CA ASP A 12 -12.18 -1.14 -0.40
C ASP A 12 -11.26 -0.82 0.79
N LYS A 13 -10.79 -1.84 1.51
CA LYS A 13 -9.91 -1.69 2.68
C LYS A 13 -8.74 -2.66 2.62
N THR A 14 -7.61 -2.30 3.22
CA THR A 14 -6.51 -3.26 3.39
C THR A 14 -6.95 -4.39 4.31
N VAL A 15 -6.71 -5.63 3.89
CA VAL A 15 -7.09 -6.80 4.69
C VAL A 15 -6.20 -6.94 5.93
N ALA A 16 -6.79 -7.34 7.06
CA ALA A 16 -6.07 -7.43 8.34
C ALA A 16 -4.88 -8.39 8.32
N ASN A 17 -4.92 -9.43 7.47
CA ASN A 17 -3.85 -10.42 7.29
C ASN A 17 -2.93 -10.10 6.10
N ALA A 18 -2.87 -8.86 5.61
CA ALA A 18 -2.10 -8.48 4.42
C ALA A 18 -0.62 -8.88 4.49
N CYS A 19 0.03 -8.79 5.65
CA CYS A 19 1.41 -9.27 5.85
C CYS A 19 1.56 -10.77 5.54
N ASN A 20 0.60 -11.59 5.96
CA ASN A 20 0.61 -13.03 5.71
C ASN A 20 0.37 -13.34 4.22
N LEU A 21 -0.59 -12.65 3.60
CA LEU A 21 -0.85 -12.80 2.17
C LEU A 21 0.36 -12.38 1.34
N PHE A 22 0.99 -11.25 1.69
CA PHE A 22 2.21 -10.81 1.02
C PHE A 22 3.31 -11.87 1.11
N ASN A 23 3.51 -12.46 2.29
CA ASN A 23 4.49 -13.53 2.47
C ASN A 23 4.25 -14.76 1.58
N GLN A 24 2.98 -15.06 1.24
CA GLN A 24 2.63 -16.16 0.33
C GLN A 24 2.92 -15.82 -1.14
N ILE A 25 2.77 -14.55 -1.54
CA ILE A 25 2.92 -14.13 -2.95
C ILE A 25 4.26 -13.43 -3.26
N LYS A 26 5.12 -13.17 -2.27
CA LYS A 26 6.33 -12.34 -2.44
C LYS A 26 7.33 -12.90 -3.46
N THR A 27 7.31 -14.19 -3.74
CA THR A 27 8.18 -14.84 -4.73
C THR A 27 7.57 -14.84 -6.14
N CYS A 28 6.29 -14.50 -6.29
CA CYS A 28 5.66 -14.39 -7.60
C CYS A 28 6.28 -13.23 -8.42
N PRO A 29 6.32 -13.34 -9.75
CA PRO A 29 6.89 -12.33 -10.65
C PRO A 29 5.91 -11.16 -10.85
N LEU A 30 5.56 -10.48 -9.76
CA LEU A 30 4.66 -9.31 -9.77
C LEU A 30 5.45 -8.03 -10.04
N HIS A 31 4.88 -7.15 -10.85
CA HIS A 31 5.44 -5.81 -11.09
C HIS A 31 5.37 -4.94 -9.82
N GLY A 32 4.20 -4.91 -9.20
CA GLY A 32 3.96 -4.10 -8.00
C GLY A 32 2.97 -4.76 -7.04
N VAL A 33 3.06 -4.33 -5.79
CA VAL A 33 2.11 -4.68 -4.73
C VAL A 33 1.71 -3.39 -4.03
N GLY A 34 0.44 -3.28 -3.66
CA GLY A 34 -0.04 -2.13 -2.94
C GLY A 34 -1.07 -2.44 -1.88
N PHE A 35 -1.37 -1.42 -1.08
CA PHE A 35 -2.43 -1.45 -0.08
C PHE A 35 -2.97 -0.05 0.16
N LYS A 36 -4.17 0.01 0.76
CA LYS A 36 -4.87 1.25 1.10
C LYS A 36 -4.48 1.75 2.48
N ASP A 37 -4.64 3.06 2.69
CA ASP A 37 -4.29 3.74 3.94
C ASP A 37 -5.22 3.44 5.13
N ILE A 38 -6.30 2.70 4.88
CA ILE A 38 -7.28 2.20 5.87
C ILE A 38 -7.28 0.67 5.95
N GLY A 39 -7.76 0.13 7.08
CA GLY A 39 -7.88 -1.31 7.34
C GLY A 39 -6.74 -1.92 8.16
N LEU A 40 -5.59 -1.23 8.25
CA LEU A 40 -4.47 -1.59 9.12
C LEU A 40 -4.09 -0.46 10.07
N ARG A 41 -3.52 -0.83 11.22
CA ARG A 41 -2.79 0.11 12.08
C ARG A 41 -1.50 0.55 11.39
N TYR A 42 -1.04 1.76 11.67
CA TYR A 42 0.17 2.31 11.04
C TYR A 42 1.42 1.45 11.22
N THR A 43 1.61 0.85 12.40
CA THR A 43 2.72 -0.08 12.67
C THR A 43 2.68 -1.32 11.78
N GLU A 44 1.50 -1.83 11.43
CA GLU A 44 1.33 -2.96 10.52
C GLU A 44 1.55 -2.53 9.06
N MET A 45 1.11 -1.32 8.67
CA MET A 45 1.45 -0.74 7.37
C MET A 45 2.96 -0.60 7.18
N GLN A 46 3.70 -0.16 8.21
CA GLN A 46 5.17 -0.06 8.15
C GLN A 46 5.84 -1.42 7.95
N LYS A 47 5.37 -2.46 8.65
CA LYS A 47 5.88 -3.83 8.47
C LYS A 47 5.64 -4.33 7.04
N LEU A 48 4.42 -4.14 6.53
CA LEU A 48 4.04 -4.55 5.17
C LEU A 48 4.86 -3.82 4.10
N ALA A 49 4.94 -2.48 4.18
CA ALA A 49 5.73 -1.67 3.26
C ALA A 49 7.21 -2.07 3.26
N THR A 50 7.78 -2.32 4.44
CA THR A 50 9.16 -2.81 4.57
C THR A 50 9.35 -4.15 3.89
N ALA A 51 8.40 -5.09 4.07
CA ALA A 51 8.46 -6.40 3.44
C ALA A 51 8.36 -6.32 1.91
N ILE A 52 7.44 -5.49 1.38
CA ILE A 52 7.29 -5.25 -0.06
C ILE A 52 8.60 -4.72 -0.64
N LYS A 53 9.15 -3.65 -0.04
CA LYS A 53 10.42 -3.07 -0.50
C LYS A 53 11.59 -4.04 -0.46
N LYS A 54 11.73 -4.82 0.63
CA LYS A 54 12.79 -5.84 0.74
C LYS A 54 12.68 -6.94 -0.32
N SER A 55 11.50 -7.15 -0.90
CA SER A 55 11.31 -8.11 -2.01
C SER A 55 11.71 -7.55 -3.38
N GLY A 56 12.08 -6.27 -3.48
CA GLY A 56 12.40 -5.59 -4.75
C GLY A 56 11.17 -5.24 -5.60
N LYS A 57 9.96 -5.45 -5.09
CA LYS A 57 8.71 -5.10 -5.77
C LYS A 57 8.39 -3.61 -5.59
N LYS A 58 7.75 -3.01 -6.59
CA LYS A 58 7.25 -1.63 -6.49
C LYS A 58 6.11 -1.55 -5.47
N PHE A 59 6.20 -0.60 -4.55
CA PHE A 59 5.21 -0.39 -3.51
C PHE A 59 4.25 0.75 -3.87
N TYR A 60 2.97 0.41 -4.02
CA TYR A 60 1.88 1.36 -4.30
C TYR A 60 1.06 1.61 -3.04
N PHE A 61 0.87 2.88 -2.68
CA PHE A 61 0.06 3.27 -1.52
C PHE A 61 -1.14 4.08 -1.98
N GLU A 62 -2.34 3.56 -1.72
CA GLU A 62 -3.59 4.18 -2.15
C GLU A 62 -4.28 4.88 -0.97
N ILE A 63 -4.61 6.15 -1.14
CA ILE A 63 -5.30 6.96 -0.14
C ILE A 63 -6.79 6.96 -0.49
N VAL A 64 -7.60 6.40 0.41
CA VAL A 64 -9.07 6.44 0.34
C VAL A 64 -9.70 7.05 1.58
N SER A 65 -8.92 7.32 2.62
CA SER A 65 -9.42 8.05 3.79
C SER A 65 -9.81 9.48 3.43
N THR A 66 -10.59 10.10 4.33
CA THR A 66 -10.95 11.52 4.26
C THR A 66 -9.92 12.40 4.97
N GLU A 67 -8.70 11.90 5.19
CA GLU A 67 -7.62 12.69 5.76
C GLU A 67 -7.19 13.80 4.80
N ASP A 68 -6.58 14.83 5.36
CA ASP A 68 -5.95 15.90 4.61
C ASP A 68 -4.91 15.34 3.62
N ALA A 69 -4.89 15.87 2.39
CA ALA A 69 -4.04 15.36 1.32
C ALA A 69 -2.54 15.47 1.68
N GLU A 70 -2.12 16.54 2.35
CA GLU A 70 -0.72 16.71 2.77
C GLU A 70 -0.32 15.63 3.78
N LYS A 71 -1.16 15.41 4.80
CA LYS A 71 -0.92 14.36 5.81
C LYS A 71 -0.84 12.98 5.18
N SER A 72 -1.71 12.71 4.21
CA SER A 72 -1.78 11.43 3.49
C SER A 72 -0.52 11.19 2.65
N VAL A 73 -0.05 12.22 1.93
CA VAL A 73 1.21 12.16 1.16
C VAL A 73 2.40 11.95 2.10
N GLN A 74 2.47 12.68 3.22
CA GLN A 74 3.53 12.52 4.22
C GLN A 74 3.58 11.09 4.79
N LYS A 75 2.42 10.47 5.02
CA LYS A 75 2.30 9.06 5.44
C LYS A 75 2.85 8.11 4.38
N GLY A 76 2.49 8.30 3.11
CA GLY A 76 3.02 7.50 1.99
C GLY A 76 4.53 7.63 1.83
N LEU A 77 5.07 8.85 1.94
CA LEU A 77 6.52 9.11 1.91
C LEU A 77 7.25 8.40 3.05
N LYS A 78 6.72 8.47 4.28
CA LYS A 78 7.29 7.78 5.46
C LYS A 78 7.27 6.26 5.33
N LEU A 79 6.25 5.69 4.66
CA LEU A 79 6.19 4.26 4.35
C LEU A 79 7.15 3.88 3.20
N GLY A 80 7.65 4.87 2.45
CA GLY A 80 8.55 4.67 1.32
C GLY A 80 7.84 4.17 0.07
N ALA A 81 6.62 4.64 -0.19
CA ALA A 81 5.88 4.32 -1.42
C ALA A 81 6.65 4.76 -2.67
N ASP A 82 6.69 3.90 -3.69
CA ASP A 82 7.18 4.25 -5.03
C ASP A 82 6.14 5.08 -5.78
N ALA A 83 4.86 4.88 -5.49
CA ALA A 83 3.75 5.64 -6.04
C ALA A 83 2.66 5.81 -4.98
N ILE A 84 2.15 7.04 -4.87
CA ILE A 84 1.01 7.40 -4.04
C ILE A 84 -0.15 7.72 -4.98
N MET A 85 -1.33 7.18 -4.70
CA MET A 85 -2.51 7.32 -5.55
C MET A 85 -3.74 7.67 -4.71
N GLY A 86 -4.72 8.33 -5.32
CA GLY A 86 -5.95 8.71 -4.64
C GLY A 86 -5.79 9.95 -3.77
N GLY A 87 -6.65 10.05 -2.77
CA GLY A 87 -6.80 11.23 -1.91
C GLY A 87 -8.10 11.99 -2.18
N LYS A 88 -8.50 12.81 -1.21
CA LYS A 88 -9.58 13.77 -1.37
C LYS A 88 -9.00 15.16 -1.51
N PHE A 89 -9.39 15.86 -2.57
CA PHE A 89 -9.22 17.29 -2.67
C PHE A 89 -10.44 17.95 -2.04
N ASN A 90 -10.26 18.61 -0.89
CA ASN A 90 -11.28 19.48 -0.34
C ASN A 90 -11.04 20.86 -0.94
N ALA A 91 -11.90 21.27 -1.88
CA ALA A 91 -11.97 22.63 -2.41
C ALA A 91 -12.72 23.54 -1.44
#